data_AF-A0A078KR98-F1
#
_entry.id   AF-A0A078KR98-F1
#
_cell.length_a   1.000
_cell.length_b   1.000
_cell.length_c   1.000
_cell.angle_alpha   90.00
_cell.angle_beta   90.00
_cell.angle_gamma   90.00
#
_symmetry.space_group_name_H-M   'P 1'
#
loop_
_entity.id
_entity.type
_entity.pdbx_description
1 polymer ?
#
loop_
_entity_poly.entity_id
_entity_poly.type
_entity_poly.pdbx_seq_one_letter_code
_entity_poly.pdbx_strand_id
1 'polypeptide(L)'
;MTDEKSQDNEARIKAHRRKRNATAALGAGILVLALAGFCFIMFFAVKAGVAYIKNFVGLEEDEAYFEKYLEPVVMFDPKPFNDISEADQEWEIETAIWASLDENEKNGAYASTADGREILPLKDVEANLKKYFGIVNPKFMSFSNGDFTYEYNRKGQCYYIPLIAVTSYYIPDVKNISRNFNSVTLTVDYKEGQNWGQEDDTASSKKATEKTVKIVLSRTRGNYRVKSIQEVG
;
A
#
# COMPACT_ATOMS: atom_id res chain seq x y z
N MET A 1 -55.93 -66.85 -22.51
CA MET A 1 -55.39 -65.89 -23.50
C MET A 1 -55.66 -64.41 -23.13
N THR A 2 -56.46 -64.14 -22.10
CA THR A 2 -56.81 -62.78 -21.63
C THR A 2 -55.88 -62.24 -20.52
N ASP A 3 -55.28 -63.10 -19.70
CA ASP A 3 -54.38 -62.66 -18.61
C ASP A 3 -53.00 -62.16 -19.08
N GLU A 4 -52.45 -62.74 -20.15
CA GLU A 4 -51.10 -62.42 -20.64
C GLU A 4 -51.02 -61.01 -21.24
N LYS A 5 -52.07 -60.55 -21.95
CA LYS A 5 -52.17 -59.18 -22.48
C LYS A 5 -52.42 -58.13 -21.39
N SER A 6 -53.05 -58.52 -20.29
CA SER A 6 -53.30 -57.64 -19.14
C SER A 6 -52.00 -57.37 -18.37
N GLN A 7 -51.22 -58.42 -18.09
CA GLN A 7 -49.92 -58.32 -17.45
C GLN A 7 -48.87 -57.55 -18.28
N ASP A 8 -48.83 -57.75 -19.61
CA ASP A 8 -47.92 -57.01 -20.50
C ASP A 8 -48.25 -55.50 -20.52
N ASN A 9 -49.54 -55.15 -20.52
CA ASN A 9 -49.96 -53.74 -20.50
C ASN A 9 -49.63 -53.06 -19.17
N GLU A 10 -49.83 -53.73 -18.02
CA GLU A 10 -49.41 -53.21 -16.72
C GLU A 10 -47.89 -53.05 -16.59
N ALA A 11 -47.12 -54.00 -17.13
CA ALA A 11 -45.65 -53.94 -17.15
C ALA A 11 -45.13 -52.77 -17.99
N ARG A 12 -45.73 -52.52 -19.17
CA ARG A 12 -45.38 -51.39 -20.05
C ARG A 12 -45.77 -50.05 -19.43
N ILE A 13 -46.92 -49.95 -18.75
CA ILE A 13 -47.33 -48.75 -18.01
C ILE A 13 -46.41 -48.47 -16.82
N LYS A 14 -46.01 -49.50 -16.05
CA LYS A 14 -45.04 -49.36 -14.95
C LYS A 14 -43.66 -48.95 -15.47
N ALA A 15 -43.19 -49.52 -16.57
CA ALA A 15 -41.92 -49.16 -17.21
C ALA A 15 -41.91 -47.70 -17.72
N HIS A 16 -42.98 -47.25 -18.36
CA HIS A 16 -43.14 -45.85 -18.78
C HIS A 16 -43.18 -44.88 -17.60
N ARG A 17 -43.86 -45.24 -16.49
CA ARG A 17 -43.89 -44.44 -15.26
C ARG A 17 -42.51 -44.35 -14.60
N ARG A 18 -41.74 -45.45 -14.55
CA ARG A 18 -40.36 -45.48 -14.03
C ARG A 18 -39.41 -44.63 -14.87
N LYS A 19 -39.48 -44.73 -16.20
CA LYS A 19 -38.68 -43.90 -17.12
C LYS A 19 -39.00 -42.41 -16.95
N ARG A 20 -40.29 -42.05 -16.87
CA ARG A 20 -40.75 -40.67 -16.67
C ARG A 20 -40.25 -40.08 -15.35
N ASN A 21 -40.32 -40.85 -14.27
CA ASN A 21 -39.83 -40.42 -12.95
C ASN A 21 -38.30 -40.30 -12.91
N ALA A 22 -37.57 -41.16 -13.64
CA ALA A 22 -36.11 -41.06 -13.77
C ALA A 22 -35.68 -39.80 -14.55
N THR A 23 -36.34 -39.47 -15.66
CA THR A 23 -36.10 -38.21 -16.39
C THR A 23 -36.51 -36.97 -15.58
N ALA A 24 -37.58 -37.06 -14.78
CA ALA A 24 -37.99 -35.97 -13.89
C ALA A 24 -37.00 -35.73 -12.75
N ALA A 25 -36.43 -36.80 -12.17
CA ALA A 25 -35.37 -36.69 -11.17
C ALA A 25 -34.07 -36.11 -11.76
N LEU A 26 -33.72 -36.48 -12.99
CA LEU A 26 -32.57 -35.90 -13.70
C LEU A 26 -32.76 -34.41 -13.98
N GLY A 27 -33.95 -34.01 -14.45
CA GLY A 27 -34.29 -32.59 -14.66
C GLY A 27 -34.28 -31.78 -13.36
N ALA A 28 -34.79 -32.34 -12.27
CA ALA A 28 -34.73 -31.72 -10.95
C ALA A 28 -33.27 -31.55 -10.46
N GLY A 29 -32.41 -32.54 -10.69
CA GLY A 29 -30.98 -32.44 -10.38
C GLY A 29 -30.28 -31.33 -11.15
N ILE A 30 -30.54 -31.21 -12.45
CA ILE A 30 -30.00 -30.12 -13.29
C ILE A 30 -30.49 -28.75 -12.79
N LEU A 31 -31.76 -28.64 -12.40
CA LEU A 31 -32.34 -27.40 -11.89
C LEU A 31 -31.68 -26.95 -10.57
N VAL A 32 -31.40 -27.89 -9.66
CA VAL A 32 -30.69 -27.61 -8.41
C VAL A 32 -29.25 -27.17 -8.68
N LEU A 33 -28.56 -27.84 -9.60
CA LEU A 33 -27.21 -27.45 -10.04
C LEU A 33 -27.18 -26.05 -10.68
N ALA A 34 -28.18 -25.72 -11.50
CA ALA A 34 -28.30 -24.41 -12.12
C ALA A 34 -28.52 -23.30 -11.08
N LEU A 35 -29.39 -23.55 -10.09
CA LEU A 35 -29.63 -22.61 -8.98
C LEU A 35 -28.39 -22.43 -8.11
N ALA A 36 -27.68 -23.51 -7.78
CA ALA A 36 -26.43 -23.44 -7.04
C ALA A 36 -25.36 -22.65 -7.82
N GLY A 37 -25.21 -22.91 -9.13
CA GLY A 37 -24.31 -22.16 -10.00
C GLY A 37 -24.66 -20.67 -10.07
N PHE A 38 -25.94 -20.33 -10.18
CA PHE A 38 -26.41 -18.95 -10.17
C PHE A 38 -26.07 -18.23 -8.85
N CYS A 39 -26.33 -18.87 -7.70
CA CYS A 39 -25.95 -18.32 -6.39
C CYS A 39 -24.43 -18.11 -6.27
N PHE A 40 -23.63 -19.05 -6.76
CA PHE A 40 -22.17 -18.92 -6.79
C PHE A 40 -21.72 -17.72 -7.62
N ILE A 41 -22.26 -17.55 -8.84
CA ILE A 41 -21.93 -16.43 -9.72
C ILE A 41 -22.34 -15.10 -9.06
N MET A 42 -23.53 -15.03 -8.47
CA MET A 42 -24.01 -13.82 -7.78
C MET A 42 -23.08 -13.43 -6.62
N PHE A 43 -22.69 -14.42 -5.81
CA PHE A 43 -21.81 -14.19 -4.67
C PHE A 43 -20.41 -13.76 -5.10
N PHE A 44 -19.85 -14.39 -6.15
CA PHE A 44 -18.55 -14.01 -6.71
C PHE A 44 -18.59 -12.66 -7.41
N ALA A 45 -19.65 -12.34 -8.15
CA ALA A 45 -19.82 -11.07 -8.83
C ALA A 45 -19.93 -9.89 -7.84
N VAL A 46 -20.67 -10.07 -6.74
CA VAL A 46 -20.74 -9.07 -5.67
C VAL A 46 -19.38 -8.91 -4.99
N LYS A 47 -18.70 -10.00 -4.65
CA LYS A 47 -17.35 -9.92 -4.04
C LYS A 47 -16.33 -9.27 -4.98
N ALA A 48 -16.33 -9.63 -6.25
CA ALA A 48 -15.46 -9.04 -7.26
C ALA A 48 -15.79 -7.57 -7.51
N GLY A 49 -17.07 -7.21 -7.56
CA GLY A 49 -17.51 -5.82 -7.68
C GLY A 49 -17.12 -4.97 -6.47
N VAL A 50 -17.30 -5.48 -5.25
CA VAL A 50 -16.89 -4.79 -4.02
C VAL A 50 -15.38 -4.67 -3.94
N ALA A 51 -14.61 -5.72 -4.27
CA ALA A 51 -13.15 -5.66 -4.30
C ALA A 51 -12.65 -4.67 -5.37
N TYR A 52 -13.29 -4.65 -6.54
CA TYR A 52 -12.98 -3.71 -7.61
C TYR A 52 -13.27 -2.27 -7.17
N ILE A 53 -14.43 -2.02 -6.55
CA ILE A 53 -14.77 -0.71 -5.99
C ILE A 53 -13.80 -0.33 -4.87
N LYS A 54 -13.39 -1.25 -3.99
CA LYS A 54 -12.39 -0.98 -2.94
C LYS A 54 -11.05 -0.54 -3.50
N ASN A 55 -10.54 -1.24 -4.51
CA ASN A 55 -9.31 -0.87 -5.21
C ASN A 55 -9.45 0.47 -5.95
N PHE A 56 -10.61 0.70 -6.57
CA PHE A 56 -10.87 1.94 -7.32
C PHE A 56 -11.01 3.15 -6.37
N VAL A 57 -11.72 2.98 -5.26
CA VAL A 57 -12.00 4.00 -4.23
C VAL A 57 -10.81 4.18 -3.26
N GLY A 58 -9.83 3.26 -3.26
CA GLY A 58 -8.66 3.34 -2.37
C GLY A 58 -8.97 2.96 -0.92
N LEU A 59 -9.91 2.03 -0.70
CA LEU A 59 -10.34 1.59 0.64
C LEU A 59 -9.32 0.69 1.36
N GLU A 60 -8.27 0.20 0.68
CA GLU A 60 -7.13 -0.48 1.31
C GLU A 60 -6.04 0.49 1.80
N GLU A 61 -6.07 1.75 1.36
CA GLU A 61 -5.10 2.78 1.73
C GLU A 61 -5.66 3.55 2.94
N ASP A 62 -5.68 2.91 4.10
CA ASP A 62 -6.19 3.48 5.35
C ASP A 62 -5.15 4.40 6.05
N GLU A 63 -5.45 4.83 7.28
CA GLU A 63 -4.55 5.69 8.08
C GLU A 63 -3.19 5.04 8.25
N ALA A 64 -3.13 3.77 8.66
CA ALA A 64 -1.90 3.03 8.88
C ALA A 64 -1.05 2.91 7.60
N TYR A 65 -1.68 2.69 6.44
CA TYR A 65 -0.98 2.71 5.15
C TYR A 65 -0.28 4.06 4.91
N PHE A 66 -1.01 5.17 5.10
CA PHE A 66 -0.45 6.50 4.85
C PHE A 66 0.56 6.91 5.91
N GLU A 67 0.38 6.52 7.17
CA GLU A 67 1.37 6.73 8.23
C GLU A 67 2.70 6.07 7.84
N LYS A 68 2.67 4.77 7.51
CA LYS A 68 3.88 4.05 7.09
C LYS A 68 4.49 4.66 5.82
N TYR A 69 3.66 5.01 4.84
CA TYR A 69 4.13 5.63 3.60
C TYR A 69 4.81 6.99 3.84
N LEU A 70 4.29 7.80 4.77
CA LEU A 70 4.75 9.15 5.05
C LEU A 70 5.91 9.22 6.05
N GLU A 71 6.26 8.14 6.75
CA GLU A 71 7.40 8.11 7.68
C GLU A 71 8.66 8.81 7.12
N PRO A 72 9.24 8.39 5.97
CA PRO A 72 10.44 9.04 5.44
C PRO A 72 10.20 10.47 4.91
N VAL A 73 8.95 10.87 4.71
CA VAL A 73 8.57 12.21 4.23
C VAL A 73 8.57 13.21 5.39
N VAL A 74 8.08 12.80 6.55
CA VAL A 74 7.87 13.71 7.71
C VAL A 74 9.01 13.67 8.72
N MET A 75 9.82 12.61 8.71
CA MET A 75 10.87 12.29 9.70
C MET A 75 11.71 13.50 10.14
N PHE A 76 12.18 14.30 9.18
CA PHE A 76 13.09 15.43 9.42
C PHE A 76 12.44 16.80 9.34
N ASP A 77 11.10 16.87 9.40
CA ASP A 77 10.38 18.13 9.32
C ASP A 77 10.80 18.98 8.09
N PRO A 78 10.37 18.61 6.87
CA PRO A 78 10.58 19.46 5.72
C PRO A 78 9.94 20.82 5.88
N LYS A 79 10.60 21.84 5.34
CA LYS A 79 10.00 23.16 5.14
C LYS A 79 8.72 23.03 4.31
N PRO A 80 7.62 23.72 4.68
CA PRO A 80 6.41 23.74 3.88
C PRO A 80 6.65 24.29 2.47
N PHE A 81 5.95 23.72 1.49
CA PHE A 81 5.99 24.11 0.08
C PHE A 81 4.64 23.90 -0.60
N ASN A 82 4.30 24.75 -1.56
CA ASN A 82 3.01 24.68 -2.26
C ASN A 82 3.05 23.78 -3.50
N ASP A 83 4.22 23.61 -4.08
CA ASP A 83 4.48 22.73 -5.21
C ASP A 83 5.83 22.03 -5.02
N ILE A 84 5.92 20.77 -5.46
CA ILE A 84 7.14 19.96 -5.33
C ILE A 84 8.36 20.61 -5.98
N SER A 85 8.18 21.46 -6.99
CA SER A 85 9.28 22.22 -7.60
C SER A 85 9.94 23.26 -6.69
N GLU A 86 9.27 23.62 -5.58
CA GLU A 86 9.78 24.53 -4.54
C GLU A 86 10.44 23.77 -3.38
N ALA A 87 10.35 22.43 -3.37
CA ALA A 87 10.88 21.61 -2.30
C ALA A 87 12.42 21.66 -2.26
N ASP A 88 12.96 21.48 -1.05
CA ASP A 88 14.40 21.39 -0.88
C ASP A 88 14.92 20.06 -1.47
N GLN A 89 15.86 20.16 -2.38
CA GLN A 89 16.42 19.02 -3.07
C GLN A 89 17.23 18.11 -2.13
N GLU A 90 17.79 18.66 -1.05
CA GLU A 90 18.47 17.86 -0.01
C GLU A 90 17.46 16.98 0.73
N TRP A 91 16.30 17.54 1.08
CA TRP A 91 15.20 16.79 1.69
C TRP A 91 14.65 15.69 0.78
N GLU A 92 14.47 15.95 -0.52
CA GLU A 92 14.02 14.90 -1.45
C GLU A 92 14.98 13.72 -1.48
N ILE A 93 16.29 14.00 -1.51
CA ILE A 93 17.33 12.96 -1.48
C ILE A 93 17.32 12.24 -0.11
N GLU A 94 17.22 12.98 0.99
CA GLU A 94 17.17 12.43 2.34
C GLU A 94 15.96 11.50 2.53
N THR A 95 14.75 11.93 2.14
CA THR A 95 13.55 11.09 2.14
C THR A 95 13.75 9.82 1.32
N ALA A 96 14.35 9.91 0.13
CA ALA A 96 14.59 8.73 -0.70
C ALA A 96 15.63 7.77 -0.09
N ILE A 97 16.64 8.31 0.59
CA ILE A 97 17.62 7.52 1.34
C ILE A 97 16.93 6.73 2.45
N TRP A 98 16.17 7.40 3.32
CA TRP A 98 15.50 6.74 4.46
C TRP A 98 14.41 5.76 4.02
N ALA A 99 13.66 6.09 2.96
CA ALA A 99 12.74 5.14 2.35
C ALA A 99 13.44 3.87 1.84
N SER A 100 14.65 4.01 1.28
CA SER A 100 15.43 2.87 0.80
C SER A 100 15.96 2.00 1.94
N LEU A 101 16.23 2.59 3.11
CA LEU A 101 16.63 1.86 4.31
C LEU A 101 15.44 1.14 4.95
N ASP A 102 14.24 1.74 4.93
CA ASP A 102 13.02 1.15 5.49
C ASP A 102 12.44 0.00 4.64
N GLU A 103 12.45 0.13 3.30
CA GLU A 103 11.94 -0.91 2.39
C GLU A 103 12.73 -2.22 2.45
N ASN A 104 14.01 -2.15 2.79
CA ASN A 104 14.83 -3.33 3.00
C ASN A 104 14.70 -3.69 4.48
N GLU A 105 13.80 -4.64 4.77
CA GLU A 105 13.33 -5.11 6.09
C GLU A 105 14.35 -5.25 7.25
N LYS A 106 15.65 -4.98 7.12
CA LYS A 106 16.64 -5.01 8.21
C LYS A 106 17.75 -3.99 7.97
N ASN A 107 18.01 -3.14 8.97
CA ASN A 107 19.32 -2.52 9.21
C ASN A 107 20.43 -3.55 8.90
N GLY A 108 21.35 -3.24 7.98
CA GLY A 108 22.40 -4.15 7.54
C GLY A 108 22.13 -4.97 6.27
N ALA A 109 21.09 -4.67 5.48
CA ALA A 109 20.95 -5.24 4.13
C ALA A 109 22.04 -4.73 3.16
N TYR A 110 22.51 -3.51 3.40
CA TYR A 110 23.57 -2.89 2.60
C TYR A 110 24.95 -3.20 3.19
N ALA A 111 25.95 -3.28 2.32
CA ALA A 111 27.32 -3.42 2.75
C ALA A 111 27.76 -2.20 3.57
N SER A 112 28.60 -2.41 4.57
CA SER A 112 29.18 -1.32 5.36
C SER A 112 30.65 -1.11 5.00
N THR A 113 31.07 0.14 5.07
CA THR A 113 32.48 0.56 5.05
C THR A 113 33.20 0.14 6.34
N ALA A 114 34.54 0.15 6.32
CA ALA A 114 35.34 -0.24 7.49
C ALA A 114 35.15 0.70 8.70
N ASP A 115 34.74 1.94 8.45
CA ASP A 115 34.38 2.97 9.42
C ASP A 115 32.90 2.94 9.84
N GLY A 116 32.16 1.89 9.47
CA GLY A 116 30.81 1.63 9.98
C GLY A 116 29.67 2.39 9.29
N ARG A 117 29.92 3.01 8.13
CA ARG A 117 28.87 3.64 7.31
C ARG A 117 28.27 2.64 6.33
N GLU A 118 26.95 2.64 6.16
CA GLU A 118 26.28 1.86 5.12
C GLU A 118 26.51 2.45 3.73
N ILE A 119 26.61 1.57 2.74
CA ILE A 119 26.81 1.90 1.33
C ILE A 119 25.48 1.69 0.60
N LEU A 120 24.72 2.77 0.43
CA LEU A 120 23.43 2.74 -0.25
C LEU A 120 23.61 2.98 -1.77
N PRO A 121 23.25 2.02 -2.64
CA PRO A 121 23.33 2.22 -4.09
C PRO A 121 22.44 3.36 -4.58
N LEU A 122 22.95 4.16 -5.52
CA LEU A 122 22.21 5.29 -6.09
C LEU A 122 20.93 4.85 -6.80
N LYS A 123 20.92 3.63 -7.36
CA LYS A 123 19.76 3.05 -8.02
C LYS A 123 18.53 2.95 -7.09
N ASP A 124 18.76 2.63 -5.82
CA ASP A 124 17.67 2.47 -4.85
C ASP A 124 17.15 3.86 -4.42
N VAL A 125 18.05 4.83 -4.26
CA VAL A 125 17.71 6.25 -4.07
C VAL A 125 16.89 6.79 -5.24
N GLU A 126 17.32 6.54 -6.49
CA GLU A 126 16.60 6.95 -7.70
C GLU A 126 15.20 6.30 -7.80
N ALA A 127 15.09 5.02 -7.42
CA ALA A 127 13.81 4.32 -7.39
C ALA A 127 12.85 4.99 -6.39
N ASN A 128 13.34 5.33 -5.20
CA ASN A 128 12.53 5.99 -4.17
C ASN A 128 12.21 7.46 -4.50
N LEU A 129 13.15 8.22 -5.07
CA LEU A 129 12.85 9.54 -5.62
C LEU A 129 11.72 9.48 -6.65
N LYS A 130 11.77 8.48 -7.54
CA LYS A 130 10.73 8.27 -8.55
C LYS A 130 9.40 7.86 -7.96
N LYS A 131 9.42 7.05 -6.89
CA LYS A 131 8.24 6.64 -6.14
C LYS A 131 7.57 7.84 -5.49
N TYR A 132 8.31 8.62 -4.70
CA TYR A 132 7.76 9.71 -3.88
C TYR A 132 7.53 11.00 -4.64
N PHE A 133 8.33 11.33 -5.65
CA PHE A 133 8.33 12.66 -6.28
C PHE A 133 8.15 12.60 -7.81
N GLY A 134 8.36 11.43 -8.43
CA GLY A 134 8.16 11.23 -9.87
C GLY A 134 9.43 11.43 -10.68
N ILE A 135 9.33 12.00 -11.89
CA ILE A 135 10.53 12.20 -12.72
C ILE A 135 11.28 13.42 -12.19
N VAL A 136 12.25 13.16 -11.32
CA VAL A 136 13.16 14.17 -10.78
C VAL A 136 14.53 13.92 -11.40
N ASN A 137 15.23 14.99 -11.78
CA ASN A 137 16.63 14.94 -12.17
C ASN A 137 17.46 15.62 -11.07
N PRO A 138 17.56 15.01 -9.89
CA PRO A 138 18.23 15.63 -8.76
C PRO A 138 19.72 15.81 -9.08
N LYS A 139 20.27 16.91 -8.60
CA LYS A 139 21.73 17.05 -8.49
C LYS A 139 22.18 16.33 -7.22
N PHE A 140 22.61 15.07 -7.35
CA PHE A 140 23.17 14.35 -6.21
C PHE A 140 24.39 15.08 -5.65
N MET A 141 24.38 15.28 -4.34
CA MET A 141 25.39 16.02 -3.58
C MET A 141 25.59 15.39 -2.21
N SER A 142 26.72 15.70 -1.59
CA SER A 142 26.93 15.43 -0.17
C SER A 142 26.34 16.57 0.65
N PHE A 143 25.67 16.25 1.75
CA PHE A 143 25.03 17.22 2.62
C PHE A 143 24.97 16.67 4.05
N SER A 144 24.59 17.53 5.00
CA SER A 144 24.46 17.16 6.41
C SER A 144 23.18 17.74 6.99
N ASN A 145 22.47 16.93 7.77
CA ASN A 145 21.28 17.34 8.51
C ASN A 145 21.40 16.87 9.96
N GLY A 146 21.46 17.81 10.91
CA GLY A 146 21.76 17.50 12.31
C GLY A 146 23.09 16.75 12.46
N ASP A 147 23.03 15.56 13.07
CA ASP A 147 24.18 14.67 13.28
C ASP A 147 24.46 13.73 12.11
N PHE A 148 23.62 13.76 11.05
CA PHE A 148 23.77 12.91 9.88
C PHE A 148 24.59 13.60 8.80
N THR A 149 25.55 12.87 8.22
CA THR A 149 26.30 13.31 7.05
C THR A 149 26.12 12.30 5.93
N TYR A 150 25.54 12.73 4.83
CA TYR A 150 25.29 11.93 3.65
C TYR A 150 26.40 12.22 2.65
N GLU A 151 27.33 11.28 2.45
CA GLU A 151 28.43 11.48 1.50
C GLU A 151 28.10 10.82 0.16
N TYR A 152 28.00 11.62 -0.89
CA TYR A 152 27.79 11.14 -2.25
C TYR A 152 29.10 10.71 -2.90
N ASN A 153 29.23 9.42 -3.24
CA ASN A 153 30.33 8.91 -4.05
C ASN A 153 29.91 8.75 -5.51
N ARG A 154 30.29 9.73 -6.33
CA ARG A 154 30.03 9.72 -7.77
C ARG A 154 30.68 8.54 -8.50
N LYS A 155 31.86 8.05 -8.08
CA LYS A 155 32.53 6.92 -8.77
C LYS A 155 31.85 5.60 -8.44
N GLY A 156 31.47 5.42 -7.17
CA GLY A 156 30.78 4.23 -6.68
C GLY A 156 29.29 4.20 -7.03
N GLN A 157 28.72 5.34 -7.44
CA GLN A 157 27.27 5.51 -7.62
C GLN A 157 26.52 5.07 -6.35
N CYS A 158 26.92 5.63 -5.21
CA CYS A 158 26.35 5.29 -3.91
C CYS A 158 26.44 6.48 -2.93
N TYR A 159 25.67 6.38 -1.85
CA TYR A 159 25.77 7.22 -0.66
C TYR A 159 26.42 6.44 0.48
N TYR A 160 27.31 7.10 1.21
CA TYR A 160 27.78 6.62 2.52
C TYR A 160 26.97 7.28 3.61
N ILE A 161 26.31 6.46 4.42
CA ILE A 161 25.36 6.92 5.45
C ILE A 161 25.85 6.41 6.81
N PRO A 162 25.97 7.26 7.84
CA PRO A 162 26.35 6.81 9.16
C PRO A 162 25.27 5.89 9.74
N LEU A 163 25.68 4.72 10.25
CA LEU A 163 24.81 3.82 11.00
C LEU A 163 24.68 4.33 12.45
N ILE A 164 24.03 5.47 12.63
CA ILE A 164 23.70 6.00 13.96
C ILE A 164 22.21 5.83 14.23
N ALA A 165 21.87 5.48 15.47
CA ALA A 165 20.47 5.43 15.89
C ALA A 165 19.87 6.83 15.76
N VAL A 166 18.79 6.97 15.00
CA VAL A 166 18.06 8.24 14.97
C VAL A 166 17.31 8.37 16.29
N THR A 167 17.82 9.26 17.14
CA THR A 167 17.34 9.44 18.51
C THR A 167 16.18 10.43 18.61
N SER A 168 15.97 11.28 17.60
CA SER A 168 14.82 12.18 17.51
C SER A 168 14.40 12.37 16.06
N TYR A 169 13.15 12.03 15.75
CA TYR A 169 12.51 12.25 14.46
C TYR A 169 11.00 12.30 14.63
N TYR A 170 10.27 12.70 13.60
CA TYR A 170 8.81 12.72 13.62
C TYR A 170 8.19 11.46 13.02
N ILE A 171 7.12 10.98 13.65
CA ILE A 171 6.24 9.94 13.13
C ILE A 171 4.91 10.60 12.71
N PRO A 172 4.37 10.27 11.53
CA PRO A 172 3.08 10.79 11.09
C PRO A 172 1.94 10.12 11.85
N ASP A 173 0.94 10.90 12.25
CA ASP A 173 -0.36 10.43 12.72
C ASP A 173 -1.45 11.02 11.81
N VAL A 174 -2.08 10.17 11.00
CA VAL A 174 -3.01 10.61 9.96
C VAL A 174 -4.40 10.81 10.56
N LYS A 175 -4.80 12.08 10.71
CA LYS A 175 -6.10 12.46 11.31
C LYS A 175 -7.27 12.47 10.35
N ASN A 176 -6.99 12.75 9.08
CA ASN A 176 -8.04 12.86 8.08
C ASN A 176 -7.51 12.51 6.70
N ILE A 177 -8.32 11.77 5.94
CA ILE A 177 -8.03 11.39 4.56
C ILE A 177 -9.18 11.89 3.67
N SER A 178 -8.90 12.88 2.84
CA SER A 178 -9.83 13.39 1.83
C SER A 178 -9.37 12.96 0.44
N ARG A 179 -10.16 12.09 -0.21
CA ARG A 179 -9.82 11.52 -1.52
C ARG A 179 -10.54 12.24 -2.65
N ASN A 180 -9.79 12.63 -3.67
CA ASN A 180 -10.28 13.12 -4.95
C ASN A 180 -9.86 12.16 -6.07
N PHE A 181 -10.35 12.39 -7.29
CA PHE A 181 -10.11 11.47 -8.42
C PHE A 181 -8.61 11.24 -8.73
N ASN A 182 -7.79 12.30 -8.63
CA ASN A 182 -6.37 12.27 -8.96
C ASN A 182 -5.45 12.70 -7.80
N SER A 183 -6.00 12.88 -6.60
CA SER A 183 -5.23 13.33 -5.45
C SER A 183 -5.82 12.85 -4.14
N VAL A 184 -4.98 12.77 -3.11
CA VAL A 184 -5.38 12.50 -1.73
C VAL A 184 -4.81 13.61 -0.87
N THR A 185 -5.66 14.24 -0.06
CA THR A 185 -5.25 15.26 0.90
C THR A 185 -5.31 14.65 2.29
N LEU A 186 -4.19 14.69 2.99
CA LEU A 186 -3.99 14.12 4.32
C LEU A 186 -3.81 15.26 5.32
N THR A 187 -4.54 15.21 6.43
CA THR A 187 -4.21 16.02 7.62
C THR A 187 -3.36 15.14 8.54
N VAL A 188 -2.13 15.58 8.82
CA VAL A 188 -1.12 14.77 9.49
C VAL A 188 -0.59 15.54 10.68
N ASP A 189 -0.72 14.93 11.85
CA ASP A 189 -0.09 15.38 13.08
C ASP A 189 1.33 14.80 13.14
N TYR A 190 2.29 15.63 13.54
CA TYR A 190 3.66 15.21 13.78
C TYR A 190 3.81 14.87 15.26
N LYS A 191 4.24 13.66 15.54
CA LYS A 191 4.55 13.18 16.89
C LYS A 191 6.02 12.84 17.01
N GLU A 192 6.58 13.05 18.19
CA GLU A 192 7.94 12.59 18.48
C GLU A 192 8.07 11.06 18.31
N GLY A 193 9.00 10.62 17.49
CA GLY A 193 9.44 9.24 17.38
C GLY A 193 10.45 8.86 18.46
N GLN A 194 10.63 7.58 18.68
CA GLN A 194 11.74 7.05 19.48
C GLN A 194 12.40 5.93 18.66
N ASN A 195 13.70 6.05 18.37
CA ASN A 195 14.53 5.05 17.68
C ASN A 195 13.97 4.54 16.33
N TRP A 196 14.50 5.08 15.21
CA TRP A 196 14.11 4.65 13.86
C TRP A 196 14.35 3.15 13.64
N GLY A 197 13.35 2.46 13.07
CA GLY A 197 13.41 1.03 12.78
C GLY A 197 13.11 0.09 13.95
N GLN A 198 12.63 0.60 15.09
CA GLN A 198 11.98 -0.20 16.13
C GLN A 198 10.46 -0.04 16.03
N GLU A 199 9.72 -1.14 16.20
CA GLU A 199 8.27 -1.08 16.39
C GLU A 199 8.00 -0.30 17.68
N ASP A 200 7.39 0.88 17.56
CA ASP A 200 6.91 1.66 18.70
C ASP A 200 5.84 0.79 19.41
N ASP A 201 6.21 0.20 20.53
CA ASP A 201 5.33 -0.61 21.38
C ASP A 201 4.03 0.15 21.60
N THR A 202 2.95 -0.34 20.98
CA THR A 202 1.53 0.05 21.06
C THR A 202 1.16 1.16 22.08
N ALA A 203 1.63 2.39 21.83
CA ALA A 203 1.24 3.59 22.57
C ALA A 203 1.42 4.86 21.74
N SER A 204 1.23 4.78 20.41
CA SER A 204 1.16 5.96 19.54
C SER A 204 0.06 6.96 19.96
N SER A 205 -0.85 6.55 20.86
CA SER A 205 -1.93 7.39 21.41
C SER A 205 -1.53 8.38 22.52
N LYS A 206 -0.27 8.40 22.99
CA LYS A 206 0.11 9.26 24.15
C LYS A 206 1.27 10.22 23.93
N LYS A 207 1.76 10.38 22.70
CA LYS A 207 2.77 11.41 22.38
C LYS A 207 2.06 12.69 21.93
N ALA A 208 2.52 13.83 22.41
CA ALA A 208 1.89 15.12 22.13
C ALA A 208 2.05 15.45 20.64
N THR A 209 1.00 15.98 20.02
CA THR A 209 1.09 16.58 18.69
C THR A 209 1.92 17.86 18.81
N GLU A 210 3.02 17.94 18.07
CA GLU A 210 3.83 19.16 18.02
C GLU A 210 3.31 20.14 16.96
N LYS A 211 2.91 19.60 15.81
CA LYS A 211 2.39 20.39 14.69
C LYS A 211 1.45 19.56 13.82
N THR A 212 0.60 20.26 13.08
CA THR A 212 -0.34 19.66 12.13
C THR A 212 -0.10 20.26 10.75
N VAL A 213 0.07 19.40 9.75
CA VAL A 213 0.26 19.81 8.36
C VAL A 213 -0.77 19.14 7.46
N LYS A 214 -0.98 19.75 6.30
CA LYS A 214 -1.75 19.20 5.19
C LYS A 214 -0.79 18.75 4.10
N ILE A 215 -0.78 17.45 3.84
CA ILE A 215 0.03 16.84 2.77
C ILE A 215 -0.90 16.48 1.62
N VAL A 216 -0.57 16.95 0.41
CA VAL A 216 -1.31 16.59 -0.80
C VAL A 216 -0.47 15.62 -1.60
N LEU A 217 -1.04 14.44 -1.85
CA LEU A 217 -0.48 13.41 -2.72
C LEU A 217 -1.21 13.42 -4.06
N SER A 218 -0.47 13.33 -5.17
CA SER A 218 -1.06 13.02 -6.47
C SER A 218 -1.14 11.51 -6.67
N ARG A 219 -2.23 11.03 -7.25
CA ARG A 219 -2.49 9.61 -7.52
C ARG A 219 -2.35 9.35 -9.01
N THR A 220 -1.32 8.59 -9.40
CA THR A 220 -1.08 8.18 -10.80
C THR A 220 -0.95 6.67 -10.89
N ARG A 221 -1.92 6.00 -11.52
CA ARG A 221 -1.92 4.53 -11.74
C ARG A 221 -1.66 3.73 -10.45
N GLY A 222 -2.29 4.13 -9.34
CA GLY A 222 -2.13 3.48 -8.04
C GLY A 222 -0.84 3.82 -7.28
N ASN A 223 -0.01 4.74 -7.78
CA ASN A 223 1.14 5.26 -7.05
C ASN A 223 0.85 6.65 -6.51
N TYR A 224 1.32 6.92 -5.30
CA TYR A 224 1.27 8.21 -4.66
C TYR A 224 2.55 8.99 -4.89
N ARG A 225 2.43 10.32 -5.01
CA ARG A 225 3.58 11.23 -5.04
C ARG A 225 3.28 12.49 -4.27
N VAL A 226 4.23 12.95 -3.47
CA VAL A 226 4.11 14.20 -2.72
C VAL A 226 4.03 15.36 -3.70
N LYS A 227 3.02 16.22 -3.51
CA LYS A 227 2.80 17.42 -4.32
C LYS A 227 3.01 18.69 -3.51
N SER A 228 2.56 18.71 -2.25
CA SER A 228 2.69 19.88 -1.38
C SER A 228 2.64 19.48 0.09
N ILE A 229 3.29 20.27 0.94
CA ILE A 229 3.21 20.19 2.41
C ILE A 229 2.91 21.59 2.92
N GLN A 230 1.78 21.78 3.59
CA GLN A 230 1.32 23.08 4.06
C GLN A 230 1.04 23.03 5.55
N GLU A 231 1.46 24.04 6.31
CA GLU A 231 1.03 24.16 7.70
C GLU A 231 -0.47 24.44 7.79
N VAL A 232 -1.13 23.83 8.77
CA VAL A 232 -2.50 24.18 9.12
C VAL A 232 -2.41 25.33 10.13
N GLY A 233 -2.75 26.53 9.68
CA GLY A 233 -2.79 27.73 10.54
C GLY A 233 -3.92 27.74 11.56
#